data_AF-A0AAV5CLV5-F1
#
_entry.id   AF-A0AAV5CLV5-F1
#
_cell.length_a   1.000
_cell.length_b   1.000
_cell.length_c   1.000
_cell.angle_alpha   90.00
_cell.angle_beta   90.00
_cell.angle_gamma   90.00
#
_symmetry.space_group_name_H-M   'P 1'
#
loop_
_entity.id
_entity.type
_entity.pdbx_description
1 polymer ?
#
loop_
_entity_poly.entity_id
_entity_poly.type
_entity_poly.pdbx_seq_one_letter_code
_entity_poly.pdbx_strand_id
1 'polypeptide(L)'
;MASASSAGGESPAKPVLLHGDLDLWILEARLLPNMDLFSEQLRRCFAACRPPTSCAPKHTGAAARRRHHRRLTSDPYVTLSVAGAVVARTAVIPNSEDPVWEEQFAVPLAHHATALEFQVKDNDTFGAQLIGTVNVPAERVVSGEDVEDWFPVIGASGKPYKPDTALRLRFKFHPIATNPAYKHGIPGDPKHEGVKDAYFPLRHGGQVTLYQDAHVREGDLPEIELDKGNMFQKNKMFEHRSCWEDICHAILEAHHMIYIVGWSVYDKVKLVREPSPSRPLPEGGDLTLGELLKFKSQEGVRVCLLVWDDKTSHDKLFIKTVRFPHSGFLVFRSIDSGSLKGFPSNCKEASKQAQTMEMMYRIIAEELKAMNIEDAHPQDYLNFFCLGNREEPLSNGSPESDKSTDKSAAGLASKYRRFMIYVHAKGMIVDDEYVILGSANINQRSLAGSRDTEIAMGAYQPYYSWSTKGEHPHGQIYGYRTSLWAEHLGKVDYRFKDPSSLDCVRYVNQIADENWKRFTAEEISTLQGHLLKYPVKVEPDGKIVSLPDHESFPDVGGKILGAPTSLPDSLTM
;
A
#
# COMPACT_ATOMS: atom_id res chain seq x y z
N MET A 1 -67.55 0.59 -11.94
CA MET A 1 -66.52 -0.47 -12.05
C MET A 1 -65.20 0.22 -12.28
N ALA A 2 -64.32 0.14 -11.28
CA ALA A 2 -63.07 0.89 -11.23
C ALA A 2 -61.97 0.21 -12.08
N SER A 3 -61.20 1.04 -12.78
CA SER A 3 -60.00 0.68 -13.52
C SER A 3 -58.86 0.33 -12.56
N ALA A 4 -58.25 -0.84 -12.75
CA ALA A 4 -57.03 -1.24 -12.04
C ALA A 4 -55.82 -0.51 -12.64
N SER A 5 -55.15 0.30 -11.82
CA SER A 5 -53.83 0.88 -12.11
C SER A 5 -52.75 -0.18 -11.85
N SER A 6 -51.98 -0.48 -12.89
CA SER A 6 -50.78 -1.32 -12.85
C SER A 6 -49.74 -0.77 -11.86
N ALA A 7 -49.33 -1.60 -10.92
CA ALA A 7 -48.15 -1.38 -10.09
C ALA A 7 -46.91 -1.32 -11.00
N GLY A 8 -46.25 -0.16 -11.05
CA GLY A 8 -44.94 -0.01 -11.67
C GLY A 8 -43.90 -0.73 -10.83
N GLY A 9 -43.28 -1.78 -11.38
CA GLY A 9 -42.03 -2.30 -10.85
C GLY A 9 -40.91 -1.35 -11.22
N GLU A 10 -40.35 -0.65 -10.24
CA GLU A 10 -39.09 0.09 -10.43
C GLU A 10 -37.98 -0.92 -10.77
N SER A 11 -37.35 -0.75 -11.93
CA SER A 11 -36.13 -1.47 -12.26
C SER A 11 -35.06 -1.16 -11.21
N PRO A 12 -34.24 -2.14 -10.77
CA PRO A 12 -33.19 -1.87 -9.79
C PRO A 12 -32.28 -0.76 -10.30
N ALA A 13 -32.02 0.24 -9.43
CA ALA A 13 -31.13 1.36 -9.74
C ALA A 13 -29.78 0.83 -10.25
N LYS A 14 -29.33 1.32 -11.41
CA LYS A 14 -28.07 0.88 -12.01
C LYS A 14 -26.90 1.54 -11.25
N PRO A 15 -25.85 0.78 -10.89
CA PRO A 15 -24.65 1.38 -10.31
C PRO A 15 -24.02 2.39 -11.26
N VAL A 16 -23.57 3.53 -10.73
CA VAL A 16 -22.79 4.54 -11.46
C VAL A 16 -21.35 4.56 -10.94
N LEU A 17 -20.40 4.89 -11.82
CA LEU A 17 -19.00 5.05 -11.43
C LEU A 17 -18.80 6.42 -10.77
N LEU A 18 -18.49 6.39 -9.47
CA LEU A 18 -18.01 7.55 -8.72
C LEU A 18 -16.49 7.53 -8.74
N HIS A 19 -15.90 8.19 -9.73
CA HIS A 19 -14.46 8.37 -9.88
C HIS A 19 -14.07 9.85 -9.77
N GLY A 20 -13.46 10.24 -8.66
CA GLY A 20 -13.15 11.63 -8.32
C GLY A 20 -13.11 11.88 -6.81
N ASP A 21 -13.18 13.14 -6.40
CA ASP A 21 -13.09 13.53 -5.00
C ASP A 21 -14.46 13.96 -4.45
N LEU A 22 -14.87 13.37 -3.34
CA LEU A 22 -16.03 13.81 -2.57
C LEU A 22 -15.56 14.71 -1.42
N ASP A 23 -15.89 16.00 -1.50
CA ASP A 23 -15.81 16.92 -0.35
C ASP A 23 -17.07 16.70 0.48
N LEU A 24 -16.91 16.19 1.70
CA LEU A 24 -17.99 15.73 2.56
C LEU A 24 -17.89 16.36 3.94
N TRP A 25 -19.01 16.90 4.41
CA TRP A 25 -19.24 17.35 5.76
C TRP A 25 -20.33 16.50 6.40
N ILE A 26 -19.97 15.88 7.52
CA ILE A 26 -20.95 15.24 8.41
C ILE A 26 -21.19 16.22 9.55
N LEU A 27 -22.33 16.92 9.48
CA LEU A 27 -22.59 18.09 10.32
C LEU A 27 -23.15 17.68 11.69
N GLU A 28 -24.36 17.16 11.71
CA GLU A 28 -25.10 16.86 12.95
C GLU A 28 -26.18 15.82 12.71
N ALA A 29 -26.61 15.14 13.77
CA ALA A 29 -27.82 14.33 13.76
C ALA A 29 -28.77 14.81 14.84
N ARG A 30 -30.07 14.54 14.66
CA ARG A 30 -31.10 14.91 15.62
C ARG A 30 -31.98 13.73 15.99
N LEU A 31 -32.45 13.74 17.24
CA LEU A 31 -33.45 12.82 17.77
C LEU A 31 -33.08 11.34 17.62
N LEU A 32 -31.80 11.00 17.80
CA LEU A 32 -31.35 9.61 17.80
C LEU A 32 -31.98 8.84 18.98
N PRO A 33 -32.23 7.52 18.84
CA PRO A 33 -32.70 6.71 19.96
C PRO A 33 -31.58 6.49 20.98
N ASN A 34 -31.94 6.39 22.26
CA ASN A 34 -31.02 5.95 23.31
C ASN A 34 -30.84 4.44 23.26
N MET A 35 -29.65 3.97 22.85
CA MET A 35 -29.33 2.55 22.75
C MET A 35 -28.74 1.95 24.04
N ASP A 36 -28.16 2.76 24.93
CA ASP A 36 -27.65 2.30 26.24
C ASP A 36 -28.72 1.62 27.10
N LEU A 37 -29.97 2.11 27.03
CA LEU A 37 -31.09 1.48 27.74
C LEU A 37 -31.43 0.08 27.20
N PHE A 38 -31.25 -0.13 25.89
CA PHE A 38 -31.49 -1.42 25.24
C PHE A 38 -30.35 -2.41 25.54
N SER A 39 -29.10 -1.94 25.54
CA SER A 39 -27.93 -2.73 25.92
C SER A 39 -27.98 -3.14 27.40
N GLU A 40 -28.44 -2.26 28.31
CA GLU A 40 -28.68 -2.60 29.72
C GLU A 40 -29.82 -3.63 29.93
N GLN A 41 -30.90 -3.57 29.13
CA GLN A 41 -31.97 -4.57 29.18
C GLN A 41 -31.47 -5.95 28.73
N LEU A 42 -30.71 -6.03 27.64
CA LEU A 42 -30.06 -7.26 27.19
C LEU A 42 -29.08 -7.79 28.26
N ARG A 43 -28.27 -6.92 28.86
CA ARG A 43 -27.34 -7.25 29.95
C ARG A 43 -28.06 -7.87 31.15
N ARG A 44 -29.24 -7.36 31.52
CA ARG A 44 -30.09 -7.91 32.59
C ARG A 44 -30.64 -9.29 32.24
N CYS A 45 -31.03 -9.52 30.99
CA CYS A 45 -31.50 -10.83 30.53
C CYS A 45 -30.39 -11.90 30.55
N PHE A 46 -29.16 -11.56 30.16
CA PHE A 46 -28.03 -12.50 30.24
C PHE A 46 -27.52 -12.74 31.66
N ALA A 47 -27.65 -11.77 32.56
CA ALA A 47 -27.35 -11.95 33.98
C ALA A 47 -28.37 -12.87 34.69
N ALA A 48 -29.61 -12.93 34.19
CA ALA A 48 -30.67 -13.78 34.73
C ALA A 48 -30.50 -15.28 34.41
N CYS A 49 -29.58 -15.65 33.52
CA CYS A 49 -29.29 -17.04 33.16
C CYS A 49 -28.06 -17.65 33.86
N ARG A 50 -27.55 -17.04 34.93
CA ARG A 50 -26.47 -17.65 35.74
C ARG A 50 -27.05 -18.66 36.75
N PRO A 51 -26.47 -19.86 36.90
CA PRO A 51 -26.86 -20.80 37.96
C PRO A 51 -26.53 -20.19 39.33
N PRO A 52 -27.27 -20.54 40.40
CA PRO A 52 -27.08 -19.93 41.70
C PRO A 52 -25.75 -20.40 42.29
N THR A 53 -24.74 -19.54 42.29
CA THR A 53 -23.56 -19.72 43.15
C THR A 53 -23.80 -18.99 44.46
N SER A 54 -23.84 -19.79 45.53
CA SER A 54 -23.84 -19.37 46.91
C SER A 54 -22.65 -18.46 47.25
N CYS A 55 -22.89 -17.54 48.18
CA CYS A 55 -21.94 -16.71 48.96
C CYS A 55 -22.03 -15.21 48.65
N ALA A 56 -23.00 -14.55 49.31
CA ALA A 56 -22.98 -13.11 49.54
C ALA A 56 -22.56 -12.86 51.00
N PRO A 57 -21.53 -12.03 51.28
CA PRO A 57 -21.39 -11.42 52.59
C PRO A 57 -22.24 -10.15 52.66
N LYS A 58 -23.01 -10.04 53.75
CA LYS A 58 -23.69 -8.81 54.16
C LYS A 58 -22.66 -7.79 54.59
N HIS A 59 -22.69 -6.58 54.03
CA HIS A 59 -22.23 -5.40 54.76
C HIS A 59 -23.15 -4.20 54.54
N THR A 60 -23.58 -3.69 55.69
CA THR A 60 -24.36 -2.50 55.99
C THR A 60 -23.50 -1.24 55.87
N GLY A 61 -24.09 -0.13 55.42
CA GLY A 61 -23.44 1.19 55.49
C GLY A 61 -24.00 2.19 54.50
N ALA A 62 -25.04 2.92 54.92
CA ALA A 62 -25.58 4.04 54.19
C ALA A 62 -24.57 5.21 54.15
N ALA A 63 -24.17 5.59 52.94
CA ALA A 63 -23.66 6.93 52.65
C ALA A 63 -24.40 7.42 51.39
N ALA A 64 -25.44 8.22 51.61
CA ALA A 64 -26.21 8.88 50.56
C ALA A 64 -25.33 9.94 49.86
N ARG A 65 -24.48 9.50 48.94
CA ARG A 65 -23.93 10.37 47.89
C ARG A 65 -25.01 10.50 46.82
N ARG A 66 -25.65 11.67 46.77
CA ARG A 66 -26.42 12.14 45.60
C ARG A 66 -25.48 12.10 44.38
N ARG A 67 -25.44 10.97 43.69
CA ARG A 67 -24.96 10.92 42.31
C ARG A 67 -26.05 11.61 41.49
N HIS A 68 -25.73 12.77 40.93
CA HIS A 68 -26.45 13.24 39.75
C HIS A 68 -26.49 12.07 38.78
N HIS A 69 -27.69 11.54 38.49
CA HIS A 69 -27.89 10.63 37.38
C HIS A 69 -27.56 11.43 36.11
N ARG A 70 -26.30 11.43 35.68
CA ARG A 70 -25.99 11.68 34.28
C ARG A 70 -26.75 10.58 33.53
N ARG A 71 -27.78 10.95 32.77
CA ARG A 71 -28.44 10.02 31.85
C ARG A 71 -27.32 9.54 30.93
N LEU A 72 -26.97 8.26 31.03
CA LEU A 72 -26.18 7.61 30.01
C LEU A 72 -27.10 7.46 28.79
N THR A 73 -26.66 8.01 27.68
CA THR A 73 -27.32 7.96 26.38
C THR A 73 -26.26 7.56 25.37
N SER A 74 -26.68 7.23 24.16
CA SER A 74 -25.77 6.79 23.11
C SER A 74 -24.54 7.67 22.91
N ASP A 75 -23.45 7.03 22.53
CA ASP A 75 -22.16 7.58 22.14
C ASP A 75 -22.02 7.52 20.59
N PRO A 76 -22.76 8.35 19.83
CA PRO A 76 -22.88 8.19 18.39
C PRO A 76 -21.62 8.58 17.59
N TYR A 77 -21.42 7.88 16.48
CA TYR A 77 -20.52 8.24 15.39
C TYR A 77 -21.08 7.78 14.04
N VAL A 78 -20.57 8.33 12.94
CA VAL A 78 -21.01 8.01 11.59
C VAL A 78 -19.87 7.36 10.80
N THR A 79 -20.18 6.35 10.01
CA THR A 79 -19.29 5.83 8.97
C THR A 79 -19.92 5.96 7.60
N LEU A 80 -19.18 6.46 6.61
CA LEU A 80 -19.55 6.39 5.21
C LEU A 80 -19.02 5.09 4.61
N SER A 81 -19.92 4.32 4.00
CA SER A 81 -19.64 3.12 3.22
C SER A 81 -20.05 3.33 1.76
N VAL A 82 -19.17 2.96 0.82
CA VAL A 82 -19.43 3.00 -0.63
C VAL A 82 -19.11 1.63 -1.20
N ALA A 83 -20.08 0.99 -1.87
CA ALA A 83 -19.95 -0.38 -2.38
C ALA A 83 -19.46 -1.40 -1.32
N GLY A 84 -19.83 -1.18 -0.05
CA GLY A 84 -19.43 -2.02 1.09
C GLY A 84 -18.08 -1.68 1.72
N ALA A 85 -17.32 -0.73 1.15
CA ALA A 85 -16.06 -0.25 1.71
C ALA A 85 -16.28 0.98 2.59
N VAL A 86 -15.82 0.95 3.84
CA VAL A 86 -15.85 2.11 4.74
C VAL A 86 -14.73 3.08 4.34
N VAL A 87 -15.11 4.28 3.91
CA VAL A 87 -14.19 5.30 3.35
C VAL A 87 -14.06 6.55 4.24
N ALA A 88 -14.96 6.76 5.19
CA ALA A 88 -14.83 7.83 6.19
C ALA A 88 -15.48 7.42 7.52
N ARG A 89 -14.99 8.02 8.62
CA ARG A 89 -15.52 7.80 9.98
C ARG A 89 -15.32 9.05 10.83
N THR A 90 -16.37 9.51 11.49
CA THR A 90 -16.30 10.62 12.46
C THR A 90 -15.72 10.20 13.82
N ALA A 91 -15.35 11.17 14.63
CA ALA A 91 -15.16 10.96 16.06
C ALA A 91 -16.45 10.48 16.74
N VAL A 92 -16.27 9.87 17.90
CA VAL A 92 -17.36 9.45 18.79
C VAL A 92 -17.71 10.62 19.69
N ILE A 93 -18.99 11.03 19.68
CA ILE A 93 -19.50 12.04 20.61
C ILE A 93 -20.14 11.32 21.78
N PRO A 94 -19.68 11.51 23.02
CA PRO A 94 -20.22 10.79 24.15
C PRO A 94 -21.58 11.36 24.60
N ASN A 95 -22.52 10.48 24.91
CA ASN A 95 -23.76 10.75 25.61
C ASN A 95 -24.60 11.87 24.96
N SER A 96 -24.92 11.69 23.66
CA SER A 96 -25.75 12.63 22.91
C SER A 96 -26.76 11.93 21.99
N GLU A 97 -28.02 12.34 22.07
CA GLU A 97 -29.08 11.99 21.09
C GLU A 97 -29.14 13.01 19.92
N ASP A 98 -28.48 14.16 20.08
CA ASP A 98 -28.39 15.24 19.08
C ASP A 98 -26.91 15.63 18.87
N PRO A 99 -26.07 14.72 18.34
CA PRO A 99 -24.63 14.96 18.17
C PRO A 99 -24.34 15.98 17.06
N VAL A 100 -23.35 16.85 17.30
CA VAL A 100 -22.81 17.83 16.34
C VAL A 100 -21.33 17.52 16.13
N TRP A 101 -20.98 16.99 14.96
CA TRP A 101 -19.61 16.61 14.60
C TRP A 101 -18.87 17.75 13.90
N GLU A 102 -19.51 18.39 12.91
CA GLU A 102 -18.88 19.39 12.03
C GLU A 102 -17.54 18.92 11.44
N GLU A 103 -17.46 17.63 11.07
CA GLU A 103 -16.24 17.02 10.55
C GLU A 103 -16.25 17.01 9.00
N GLN A 104 -15.15 17.49 8.42
CA GLN A 104 -14.90 17.50 6.98
C GLN A 104 -13.99 16.33 6.57
N PHE A 105 -14.31 15.72 5.44
CA PHE A 105 -13.54 14.65 4.80
C PHE A 105 -13.34 14.96 3.32
N ALA A 106 -12.10 14.83 2.85
CA ALA A 106 -11.79 14.69 1.43
C ALA A 106 -11.70 13.20 1.11
N VAL A 107 -12.70 12.66 0.42
CA VAL A 107 -12.83 11.22 0.17
C VAL A 107 -12.59 10.93 -1.31
N PRO A 108 -11.42 10.37 -1.69
CA PRO A 108 -11.20 9.90 -3.05
C PRO A 108 -12.07 8.65 -3.30
N LEU A 109 -12.82 8.67 -4.40
CA LEU A 109 -13.71 7.58 -4.81
C LEU A 109 -13.25 7.02 -6.15
N ALA A 110 -13.33 5.69 -6.28
CA ALA A 110 -13.20 4.93 -7.51
C ALA A 110 -14.14 3.72 -7.46
N HIS A 111 -15.42 3.96 -7.18
CA HIS A 111 -16.40 2.91 -6.84
C HIS A 111 -17.58 2.91 -7.79
N HIS A 112 -18.04 1.73 -8.20
CA HIS A 112 -19.38 1.56 -8.75
C HIS A 112 -20.38 1.40 -7.61
N ALA A 113 -21.32 2.34 -7.47
CA ALA A 113 -22.29 2.32 -6.39
C ALA A 113 -23.67 2.80 -6.86
N THR A 114 -24.72 2.29 -6.23
CA THR A 114 -26.09 2.80 -6.38
C THR A 114 -26.40 3.91 -5.39
N ALA A 115 -25.73 3.93 -4.24
CA ALA A 115 -25.86 4.92 -3.19
C ALA A 115 -24.60 5.02 -2.32
N LEU A 116 -24.44 6.16 -1.66
CA LEU A 116 -23.56 6.35 -0.51
C LEU A 116 -24.35 5.98 0.75
N GLU A 117 -23.80 5.07 1.55
CA GLU A 117 -24.44 4.57 2.76
C GLU A 117 -23.76 5.14 4.02
N PHE A 118 -24.47 6.00 4.73
CA PHE A 118 -24.03 6.56 6.01
C PHE A 118 -24.65 5.75 7.15
N GLN A 119 -23.83 5.05 7.90
CA GLN A 119 -24.27 4.25 9.05
C GLN A 119 -24.02 5.04 10.33
N VAL A 120 -25.09 5.39 11.03
CA VAL A 120 -25.03 5.99 12.37
C VAL A 120 -24.94 4.85 13.38
N LYS A 121 -23.92 4.86 14.23
CA LYS A 121 -23.60 3.77 15.16
C LYS A 121 -23.38 4.31 16.56
N ASP A 122 -23.70 3.49 17.53
CA ASP A 122 -23.34 3.70 18.93
C ASP A 122 -22.02 2.99 19.26
N ASN A 123 -21.13 3.64 19.99
CA ASN A 123 -19.84 3.08 20.36
C ASN A 123 -19.84 2.54 21.80
N ASP A 124 -20.37 1.34 21.97
CA ASP A 124 -20.42 0.64 23.24
C ASP A 124 -19.15 -0.13 23.61
N THR A 125 -18.96 -0.38 24.91
CA THR A 125 -17.82 -1.14 25.47
C THR A 125 -17.70 -2.57 24.90
N PHE A 126 -18.79 -3.13 24.34
CA PHE A 126 -18.86 -4.49 23.78
C PHE A 126 -18.89 -4.53 22.25
N GLY A 127 -18.65 -3.40 21.58
CA GLY A 127 -18.62 -3.28 20.12
C GLY A 127 -19.71 -2.34 19.61
N ALA A 128 -19.51 -1.84 18.40
CA ALA A 128 -20.41 -0.82 17.85
C ALA A 128 -21.78 -1.41 17.46
N GLN A 129 -22.87 -0.74 17.87
CA GLN A 129 -24.23 -1.10 17.51
C GLN A 129 -24.78 -0.15 16.43
N LEU A 130 -25.41 -0.68 15.38
CA LEU A 130 -26.05 0.16 14.36
C LEU A 130 -27.31 0.81 14.92
N ILE A 131 -27.38 2.14 14.86
CA ILE A 131 -28.58 2.93 15.16
C ILE A 131 -29.46 2.95 13.92
N GLY A 132 -28.91 3.35 12.77
CA GLY A 132 -29.64 3.37 11.51
C GLY A 132 -28.79 3.83 10.34
N THR A 133 -29.40 3.83 9.17
CA THR A 133 -28.73 4.08 7.90
C THR A 133 -29.38 5.21 7.13
N VAL A 134 -28.56 6.06 6.53
CA VAL A 134 -28.94 7.09 5.57
C VAL A 134 -28.37 6.70 4.21
N ASN A 135 -29.22 6.69 3.17
CA ASN A 135 -28.80 6.37 1.80
C ASN A 135 -28.95 7.61 0.91
N VAL A 136 -27.85 8.03 0.29
CA VAL A 136 -27.84 9.10 -0.71
C VAL A 136 -27.64 8.47 -2.08
N PRO A 137 -28.61 8.57 -3.03
CA PRO A 137 -28.46 7.99 -4.35
C PRO A 137 -27.21 8.49 -5.07
N ALA A 138 -26.44 7.59 -5.68
CA ALA A 138 -25.20 7.93 -6.35
C ALA A 138 -25.43 8.86 -7.57
N GLU A 139 -26.61 8.80 -8.17
CA GLU A 139 -27.06 9.75 -9.22
C GLU A 139 -27.14 11.20 -8.71
N ARG A 140 -27.52 11.41 -7.44
CA ARG A 140 -27.52 12.75 -6.82
C ARG A 140 -26.10 13.21 -6.49
N VAL A 141 -25.18 12.29 -6.25
CA VAL A 141 -23.77 12.62 -5.97
C VAL A 141 -23.04 12.99 -7.25
N VAL A 142 -23.24 12.23 -8.34
CA VAL A 142 -22.55 12.46 -9.62
C VAL A 142 -22.98 13.76 -10.32
N SER A 143 -24.12 14.36 -9.94
CA SER A 143 -24.56 15.66 -10.48
C SER A 143 -23.56 16.80 -10.19
N GLY A 144 -22.74 16.65 -9.13
CA GLY A 144 -21.73 17.64 -8.73
C GLY A 144 -22.30 18.91 -8.09
N GLU A 145 -23.60 18.92 -7.78
CA GLU A 145 -24.24 20.01 -7.04
C GLU A 145 -23.68 20.10 -5.60
N ASP A 146 -23.56 21.32 -5.07
CA ASP A 146 -23.29 21.53 -3.62
C ASP A 146 -24.61 21.29 -2.88
N VAL A 147 -24.69 20.14 -2.21
CA VAL A 147 -25.89 19.69 -1.50
C VAL A 147 -25.67 19.86 -0.02
N GLU A 148 -26.58 20.55 0.66
CA GLU A 148 -26.69 20.57 2.11
C GLU A 148 -28.14 20.28 2.51
N ASP A 149 -28.38 19.17 3.20
CA ASP A 149 -29.75 18.71 3.44
C ASP A 149 -29.84 17.79 4.67
N TRP A 150 -31.08 17.59 5.15
CA TRP A 150 -31.40 16.62 6.19
C TRP A 150 -31.89 15.32 5.57
N PHE A 151 -31.22 14.22 5.91
CA PHE A 151 -31.54 12.89 5.42
C PHE A 151 -32.11 12.03 6.54
N PRO A 152 -33.26 11.35 6.35
CA PRO A 152 -33.88 10.55 7.40
C PRO A 152 -33.02 9.34 7.76
N VAL A 153 -32.79 9.12 9.06
CA VAL A 153 -32.06 7.94 9.56
C VAL A 153 -33.03 6.78 9.67
N ILE A 154 -32.85 5.77 8.83
CA ILE A 154 -33.74 4.61 8.75
C ILE A 154 -33.22 3.52 9.68
N GLY A 155 -34.03 3.14 10.68
CA GLY A 155 -33.71 2.03 11.58
C GLY A 155 -33.94 0.66 10.94
N ALA A 156 -33.64 -0.40 11.70
CA ALA A 156 -33.77 -1.79 11.24
C ALA A 156 -35.21 -2.18 10.81
N SER A 157 -36.23 -1.45 11.24
CA SER A 157 -37.63 -1.64 10.85
C SER A 157 -37.97 -1.09 9.45
N GLY A 158 -37.00 -0.47 8.76
CA GLY A 158 -37.22 0.20 7.48
C GLY A 158 -37.90 1.57 7.61
N LYS A 159 -38.02 2.12 8.84
CA LYS A 159 -38.59 3.44 9.11
C LYS A 159 -37.72 4.23 10.11
N PRO A 160 -37.82 5.56 10.14
CA PRO A 160 -37.24 6.37 11.20
C PRO A 160 -37.80 6.01 12.59
N TYR A 161 -37.00 6.17 13.65
CA TYR A 161 -37.43 5.94 15.03
C TYR A 161 -38.45 6.98 15.50
N LYS A 162 -38.16 8.26 15.22
CA LYS A 162 -39.08 9.39 15.34
C LYS A 162 -39.20 10.04 13.95
N PRO A 163 -40.34 10.71 13.63
CA PRO A 163 -40.56 11.29 12.29
C PRO A 163 -39.42 12.20 11.80
N ASP A 164 -38.77 12.91 12.72
CA ASP A 164 -37.72 13.88 12.43
C ASP A 164 -36.30 13.34 12.71
N THR A 165 -36.11 12.06 13.04
CA THR A 165 -34.75 11.50 13.24
C THR A 165 -33.98 11.54 11.92
N ALA A 166 -32.94 12.37 11.86
CA ALA A 166 -32.26 12.69 10.62
C ALA A 166 -30.78 13.03 10.86
N LEU A 167 -29.98 12.88 9.79
CA LEU A 167 -28.58 13.26 9.69
C LEU A 167 -28.46 14.40 8.69
N ARG A 168 -27.84 15.51 9.09
CA ARG A 168 -27.52 16.62 8.22
C ARG A 168 -26.17 16.40 7.57
N LEU A 169 -26.16 16.41 6.25
CA LEU A 169 -24.96 16.23 5.44
C LEU A 169 -24.79 17.43 4.52
N ARG A 170 -23.54 17.84 4.30
CA ARG A 170 -23.19 18.69 3.17
C ARG A 170 -22.13 17.98 2.32
N PHE A 171 -22.30 17.95 1.00
CA PHE A 171 -21.31 17.33 0.13
C PHE A 171 -21.30 17.92 -1.26
N LYS A 172 -20.14 17.80 -1.90
CA LYS A 172 -19.94 18.12 -3.31
C LYS A 172 -18.96 17.15 -3.94
N PHE A 173 -19.35 16.54 -5.04
CA PHE A 173 -18.50 15.62 -5.79
C PHE A 173 -17.80 16.35 -6.94
N HIS A 174 -16.50 16.08 -7.10
CA HIS A 174 -15.66 16.60 -8.16
C HIS A 174 -15.17 15.42 -9.02
N PRO A 175 -15.86 15.11 -10.13
CA PRO A 175 -15.44 14.03 -11.04
C PRO A 175 -14.00 14.22 -11.51
N ILE A 176 -13.24 13.13 -11.58
CA ILE A 176 -11.81 13.19 -11.95
C ILE A 176 -11.57 13.92 -13.28
N ALA A 177 -12.45 13.72 -14.26
CA ALA A 177 -12.34 14.30 -15.60
C ALA A 177 -12.42 15.83 -15.63
N THR A 178 -13.10 16.44 -14.66
CA THR A 178 -13.28 17.90 -14.58
C THR A 178 -12.57 18.52 -13.38
N ASN A 179 -12.01 17.73 -12.49
CA ASN A 179 -11.35 18.19 -11.28
C ASN A 179 -9.98 18.83 -11.61
N PRO A 180 -9.79 20.13 -11.34
CA PRO A 180 -8.54 20.82 -11.65
C PRO A 180 -7.31 20.23 -10.97
N ALA A 181 -7.47 19.48 -9.87
CA ALA A 181 -6.37 18.86 -9.15
C ALA A 181 -5.58 17.84 -10.00
N TYR A 182 -6.22 17.24 -11.01
CA TYR A 182 -5.61 16.19 -11.84
C TYR A 182 -5.17 16.67 -13.23
N LYS A 183 -5.30 17.97 -13.53
CA LYS A 183 -5.10 18.49 -14.89
C LYS A 183 -3.63 18.50 -15.35
N HIS A 184 -2.68 18.67 -14.43
CA HIS A 184 -1.29 19.00 -14.75
C HIS A 184 -0.25 18.05 -14.15
N GLY A 185 -0.65 17.02 -13.40
CA GLY A 185 0.28 16.24 -12.58
C GLY A 185 0.92 17.08 -11.47
N ILE A 186 1.75 16.47 -10.62
CA ILE A 186 2.43 17.19 -9.53
C ILE A 186 3.53 18.13 -10.09
N PRO A 187 4.43 17.67 -10.99
CA PRO A 187 5.48 18.53 -11.53
C PRO A 187 4.96 19.64 -12.46
N GLY A 188 3.77 19.46 -13.04
CA GLY A 188 3.14 20.46 -13.90
C GLY A 188 2.21 21.45 -13.22
N ASP A 189 1.97 21.32 -11.91
CA ASP A 189 1.15 22.29 -11.17
C ASP A 189 1.77 23.68 -11.23
N PRO A 190 1.09 24.68 -11.85
CA PRO A 190 1.61 26.05 -11.95
C PRO A 190 1.89 26.68 -10.58
N LYS A 191 1.18 26.25 -9.53
CA LYS A 191 1.36 26.78 -8.17
C LYS A 191 2.45 26.05 -7.39
N HIS A 192 2.91 24.91 -7.87
CA HIS A 192 3.92 24.07 -7.21
C HIS A 192 3.55 23.77 -5.74
N GLU A 193 2.27 23.47 -5.46
CA GLU A 193 1.79 23.23 -4.09
C GLU A 193 2.16 21.82 -3.58
N GLY A 194 2.51 20.90 -4.49
CA GLY A 194 2.73 19.50 -4.17
C GLY A 194 1.41 18.77 -3.87
N VAL A 195 1.48 17.70 -3.09
CA VAL A 195 0.27 16.98 -2.66
C VAL A 195 -0.48 17.82 -1.63
N LYS A 196 -1.74 18.13 -1.91
CA LYS A 196 -2.62 18.90 -1.01
C LYS A 196 -2.97 18.11 0.23
N ASP A 197 -3.30 18.83 1.31
CA ASP A 197 -3.71 18.27 2.61
C ASP A 197 -2.70 17.29 3.23
N ALA A 198 -1.43 17.36 2.81
CA ALA A 198 -0.33 16.64 3.42
C ALA A 198 0.17 17.37 4.67
N TYR A 199 0.43 16.63 5.75
CA TYR A 199 0.98 17.20 6.99
C TYR A 199 2.33 17.90 6.78
N PHE A 200 3.18 17.34 5.90
CA PHE A 200 4.43 17.97 5.48
C PHE A 200 4.24 18.61 4.10
N PRO A 201 4.43 19.94 3.97
CA PRO A 201 4.33 20.62 2.69
C PRO A 201 5.54 20.30 1.81
N LEU A 202 5.39 20.57 0.50
CA LEU A 202 6.50 20.50 -0.45
C LEU A 202 7.68 21.37 0.02
N ARG A 203 8.89 20.84 -0.12
CA ARG A 203 10.14 21.54 0.19
C ARG A 203 10.93 21.78 -1.10
N HIS A 204 11.46 22.98 -1.25
CA HIS A 204 12.31 23.37 -2.38
C HIS A 204 13.78 23.35 -1.99
N GLY A 205 14.66 23.23 -2.99
CA GLY A 205 16.12 23.23 -2.78
C GLY A 205 16.67 21.93 -2.17
N GLY A 206 15.86 20.87 -2.10
CA GLY A 206 16.32 19.55 -1.69
C GLY A 206 17.18 18.89 -2.78
N GLN A 207 18.11 18.04 -2.35
CA GLN A 207 18.82 17.11 -3.22
C GLN A 207 18.40 15.70 -2.83
N VAL A 208 18.05 14.89 -3.84
CA VAL A 208 17.69 13.49 -3.66
C VAL A 208 18.71 12.63 -4.40
N THR A 209 19.28 11.66 -3.69
CA THR A 209 20.07 10.58 -4.28
C THR A 209 19.18 9.36 -4.39
N LEU A 210 19.04 8.83 -5.62
CA LEU A 210 18.25 7.63 -5.90
C LEU A 210 19.17 6.42 -5.84
N TYR A 211 18.94 5.54 -4.87
CA TYR A 211 19.75 4.34 -4.69
C TYR A 211 19.12 3.15 -5.39
N GLN A 212 19.93 2.44 -6.17
CA GLN A 212 19.64 1.11 -6.70
C GLN A 212 20.40 0.11 -5.82
N ASP A 213 19.65 -0.76 -5.15
CA ASP A 213 20.16 -1.71 -4.16
C ASP A 213 20.97 -1.08 -3.00
N ALA A 214 21.60 -1.94 -2.20
CA ALA A 214 22.47 -1.53 -1.11
C ALA A 214 23.83 -1.00 -1.62
N HIS A 215 24.30 -1.52 -2.75
CA HIS A 215 25.61 -1.23 -3.33
C HIS A 215 25.60 -1.55 -4.82
N VAL A 216 26.29 -0.73 -5.60
CA VAL A 216 26.54 -0.94 -7.03
C VAL A 216 28.04 -0.80 -7.25
N ARG A 217 28.69 -1.78 -7.87
CA ARG A 217 30.13 -1.67 -8.17
C ARG A 217 30.36 -0.73 -9.33
N GLU A 218 31.51 -0.09 -9.32
CA GLU A 218 31.94 0.79 -10.39
C GLU A 218 32.11 -0.01 -11.69
N GLY A 219 31.36 0.37 -12.73
CA GLY A 219 31.38 -0.29 -14.04
C GLY A 219 30.39 -1.45 -14.24
N ASP A 220 29.65 -1.87 -13.19
CA ASP A 220 28.64 -2.95 -13.33
C ASP A 220 27.41 -2.50 -14.13
N LEU A 221 27.06 -1.22 -14.07
CA LEU A 221 25.91 -0.64 -14.76
C LEU A 221 26.34 0.30 -15.89
N PRO A 222 25.55 0.41 -16.96
CA PRO A 222 25.92 1.19 -18.14
C PRO A 222 25.95 2.70 -17.86
N GLU A 223 26.67 3.42 -18.71
CA GLU A 223 26.60 4.88 -18.79
C GLU A 223 25.24 5.30 -19.36
N ILE A 224 24.57 6.23 -18.68
CA ILE A 224 23.25 6.74 -19.07
C ILE A 224 23.35 8.25 -19.24
N GLU A 225 23.18 8.71 -20.48
CA GLU A 225 23.17 10.13 -20.82
C GLU A 225 21.87 10.78 -20.33
N LEU A 226 22.04 11.89 -19.62
CA LEU A 226 20.97 12.77 -19.19
C LEU A 226 20.94 14.01 -20.08
N ASP A 227 19.81 14.71 -20.08
CA ASP A 227 19.73 16.00 -20.74
C ASP A 227 20.73 16.99 -20.12
N LYS A 228 21.30 17.85 -20.96
CA LYS A 228 22.18 18.93 -20.48
C LYS A 228 21.36 19.95 -19.71
N GLY A 229 21.42 19.89 -18.38
CA GLY A 229 20.89 20.95 -17.53
C GLY A 229 21.81 22.16 -17.46
N ASN A 230 21.20 23.33 -17.50
CA ASN A 230 21.55 24.55 -16.76
C ASN A 230 22.39 24.36 -15.47
N MET A 231 22.92 25.47 -14.92
CA MET A 231 23.99 25.60 -13.89
C MET A 231 23.98 24.64 -12.67
N PHE A 232 22.88 23.94 -12.41
CA PHE A 232 22.65 23.01 -11.30
C PHE A 232 22.82 21.52 -11.64
N GLN A 233 22.85 21.11 -12.92
CA GLN A 233 23.18 19.75 -13.32
C GLN A 233 24.60 19.70 -13.88
N LYS A 234 25.58 19.52 -12.98
CA LYS A 234 27.00 19.52 -13.36
C LYS A 234 27.39 18.32 -14.22
N ASN A 235 26.68 17.19 -14.10
CA ASN A 235 27.05 15.94 -14.74
C ASN A 235 26.07 15.59 -15.87
N LYS A 236 26.64 15.27 -17.04
CA LYS A 236 25.88 14.83 -18.22
C LYS A 236 25.46 13.35 -18.12
N MET A 237 26.08 12.61 -17.20
CA MET A 237 25.81 11.20 -16.97
C MET A 237 25.08 11.00 -15.66
N PHE A 238 24.21 10.00 -15.62
CA PHE A 238 23.63 9.51 -14.38
C PHE A 238 24.74 8.90 -13.50
N GLU A 239 24.75 9.26 -12.22
CA GLU A 239 25.76 8.80 -11.27
C GLU A 239 25.16 7.70 -10.40
N HIS A 240 25.69 6.48 -10.52
CA HIS A 240 25.34 5.36 -9.66
C HIS A 240 25.96 5.57 -8.28
N ARG A 241 25.13 5.56 -7.23
CA ARG A 241 25.55 5.78 -5.84
C ARG A 241 25.33 4.54 -5.01
N SER A 242 26.22 4.29 -4.05
CA SER A 242 26.17 3.15 -3.14
C SER A 242 25.49 3.53 -1.82
N CYS A 243 24.28 3.04 -1.61
CA CYS A 243 23.43 3.34 -0.45
C CYS A 243 24.16 3.07 0.89
N TRP A 244 24.69 1.86 1.07
CA TRP A 244 25.31 1.47 2.34
C TRP A 244 26.66 2.14 2.57
N GLU A 245 27.39 2.51 1.50
CA GLU A 245 28.58 3.33 1.63
C GLU A 245 28.24 4.75 2.08
N ASP A 246 27.24 5.39 1.46
CA ASP A 246 26.76 6.72 1.84
C ASP A 246 26.21 6.73 3.29
N ILE A 247 25.51 5.67 3.73
CA ILE A 247 25.09 5.50 5.14
C ILE A 247 26.29 5.38 6.07
N CYS A 248 27.29 4.57 5.71
CA CYS A 248 28.49 4.36 6.52
C CYS A 248 29.22 5.69 6.74
N HIS A 249 29.44 6.45 5.66
CA HIS A 249 30.00 7.80 5.73
C HIS A 249 29.16 8.74 6.59
N ALA A 250 27.84 8.77 6.41
CA ALA A 250 26.96 9.64 7.19
C ALA A 250 27.02 9.33 8.71
N ILE A 251 27.18 8.06 9.10
CA ILE A 251 27.35 7.67 10.50
C ILE A 251 28.73 8.09 11.02
N LEU A 252 29.79 7.85 10.25
CA LEU A 252 31.17 8.19 10.64
C LEU A 252 31.37 9.70 10.79
N GLU A 253 30.79 10.48 9.88
CA GLU A 253 30.90 11.94 9.82
C GLU A 253 29.92 12.66 10.78
N ALA A 254 29.02 11.93 11.45
CA ALA A 254 28.09 12.53 12.41
C ALA A 254 28.83 13.07 13.65
N HIS A 255 28.51 14.32 14.02
CA HIS A 255 29.08 15.00 15.19
C HIS A 255 28.10 15.20 16.36
N HIS A 256 26.78 15.13 16.11
CA HIS A 256 25.78 15.49 17.12
C HIS A 256 24.76 14.40 17.39
N MET A 257 24.16 13.82 16.36
CA MET A 257 23.11 12.82 16.53
C MET A 257 23.04 11.83 15.39
N ILE A 258 22.65 10.60 15.72
CA ILE A 258 22.30 9.52 14.79
C ILE A 258 20.97 8.94 15.25
N TYR A 259 19.94 9.03 14.40
CA TYR A 259 18.62 8.45 14.63
C TYR A 259 18.37 7.32 13.63
N ILE A 260 18.03 6.13 14.14
CA ILE A 260 17.73 4.97 13.32
C ILE A 260 16.36 4.43 13.73
N VAL A 261 15.46 4.34 12.76
CA VAL A 261 14.16 3.69 12.91
C VAL A 261 14.12 2.51 11.96
N GLY A 262 13.73 1.33 12.46
CA GLY A 262 13.77 0.12 11.65
C GLY A 262 12.81 -0.94 12.14
N TRP A 263 12.21 -1.66 11.19
CA TRP A 263 11.44 -2.86 11.49
C TRP A 263 12.33 -3.96 12.09
N SER A 264 13.58 -4.05 11.61
CA SER A 264 14.62 -4.92 12.16
C SER A 264 16.00 -4.28 11.95
N VAL A 265 16.88 -4.47 12.93
CA VAL A 265 18.29 -4.03 12.90
C VAL A 265 19.16 -5.20 13.31
N TYR A 266 20.04 -5.66 12.40
CA TYR A 266 21.02 -6.68 12.69
C TYR A 266 22.37 -6.02 12.97
N ASP A 267 22.81 -6.04 14.22
CA ASP A 267 23.98 -5.30 14.68
C ASP A 267 25.30 -5.83 14.11
N LYS A 268 25.36 -7.11 13.71
CA LYS A 268 26.59 -7.73 13.19
C LYS A 268 26.82 -7.52 11.69
N VAL A 269 25.95 -6.81 11.00
CA VAL A 269 26.13 -6.53 9.57
C VAL A 269 27.28 -5.54 9.36
N LYS A 270 28.09 -5.76 8.32
CA LYS A 270 29.00 -4.73 7.79
C LYS A 270 28.32 -3.98 6.65
N LEU A 271 28.29 -2.65 6.75
CA LEU A 271 27.70 -1.76 5.74
C LEU A 271 28.53 -1.76 4.45
N VAL A 272 29.85 -1.73 4.56
CA VAL A 272 30.73 -1.76 3.38
C VAL A 272 31.52 -3.05 3.38
N ARG A 273 31.31 -3.84 2.33
CA ARG A 273 31.96 -5.15 2.14
C ARG A 273 32.98 -5.11 1.00
N GLU A 274 32.74 -4.23 0.04
CA GLU A 274 33.56 -4.02 -1.15
C GLU A 274 33.73 -2.50 -1.31
N PRO A 275 34.73 -1.89 -0.65
CA PRO A 275 34.89 -0.45 -0.66
C PRO A 275 35.25 0.06 -2.06
N SER A 276 34.57 1.11 -2.51
CA SER A 276 34.93 1.80 -3.77
C SER A 276 36.39 2.28 -3.74
N PRO A 277 37.20 1.99 -4.78
CA PRO A 277 38.55 2.54 -4.91
C PRO A 277 38.57 4.08 -4.92
N SER A 278 37.50 4.68 -5.43
CA SER A 278 37.35 6.12 -5.57
C SER A 278 37.06 6.85 -4.25
N ARG A 279 36.60 6.14 -3.22
CA ARG A 279 36.18 6.71 -1.93
C ARG A 279 36.59 5.82 -0.76
N PRO A 280 37.79 6.03 -0.19
CA PRO A 280 38.24 5.24 0.95
C PRO A 280 37.40 5.52 2.20
N LEU A 281 37.21 4.48 3.01
CA LEU A 281 36.48 4.59 4.27
C LEU A 281 37.34 5.25 5.37
N PRO A 282 36.76 6.14 6.19
CA PRO A 282 37.38 6.62 7.42
C PRO A 282 37.64 5.48 8.43
N GLU A 283 38.44 5.78 9.46
CA GLU A 283 38.65 4.87 10.59
C GLU A 283 37.30 4.43 11.21
N GLY A 284 37.14 3.13 11.43
CA GLY A 284 35.90 2.53 11.91
C GLY A 284 34.90 2.13 10.81
N GLY A 285 35.17 2.42 9.54
CA GLY A 285 34.28 2.03 8.42
C GLY A 285 34.23 0.53 8.11
N ASP A 286 35.17 -0.24 8.64
CA ASP A 286 35.24 -1.70 8.52
C ASP A 286 34.54 -2.45 9.68
N LEU A 287 34.03 -1.70 10.68
CA LEU A 287 33.30 -2.23 11.82
C LEU A 287 31.92 -2.78 11.44
N THR A 288 31.38 -3.64 12.30
CA THR A 288 29.94 -3.97 12.22
C THR A 288 29.09 -2.76 12.62
N LEU A 289 27.83 -2.70 12.17
CA LEU A 289 26.92 -1.61 12.48
C LEU A 289 26.80 -1.37 14.00
N GLY A 290 26.72 -2.43 14.80
CA GLY A 290 26.65 -2.34 16.26
C GLY A 290 27.91 -1.76 16.89
N GLU A 291 29.09 -2.16 16.40
CA GLU A 291 30.37 -1.62 16.86
C GLU A 291 30.54 -0.16 16.43
N LEU A 292 30.19 0.18 15.19
CA LEU A 292 30.23 1.53 14.65
C LEU A 292 29.34 2.50 15.45
N LEU A 293 28.11 2.10 15.77
CA LEU A 293 27.21 2.92 16.57
C LEU A 293 27.70 3.10 18.02
N LYS A 294 28.30 2.06 18.61
CA LYS A 294 28.95 2.17 19.94
C LYS A 294 30.15 3.11 19.89
N PHE A 295 30.98 2.98 18.86
CA PHE A 295 32.14 3.84 18.62
C PHE A 295 31.73 5.31 18.57
N LYS A 296 30.73 5.67 17.75
CA LYS A 296 30.20 7.05 17.68
C LYS A 296 29.59 7.53 19.00
N SER A 297 28.90 6.65 19.72
CA SER A 297 28.34 6.97 21.05
C SER A 297 29.44 7.30 22.07
N GLN A 298 30.56 6.57 22.04
CA GLN A 298 31.71 6.80 22.91
C GLN A 298 32.44 8.13 22.59
N GLU A 299 32.40 8.59 21.33
CA GLU A 299 32.86 9.92 20.93
C GLU A 299 31.94 11.07 21.40
N GLY A 300 30.78 10.75 22.00
CA GLY A 300 29.81 11.73 22.50
C GLY A 300 28.66 12.05 21.53
N VAL A 301 28.55 11.34 20.40
CA VAL A 301 27.41 11.48 19.48
C VAL A 301 26.16 10.86 20.10
N ARG A 302 25.02 11.57 20.07
CA ARG A 302 23.76 11.02 20.58
C ARG A 302 23.17 10.00 19.61
N VAL A 303 23.28 8.72 19.95
CA VAL A 303 22.72 7.61 19.14
C VAL A 303 21.38 7.16 19.73
N CYS A 304 20.28 7.27 18.96
CA CYS A 304 18.95 6.81 19.38
C CYS A 304 18.36 5.85 18.35
N LEU A 305 17.90 4.69 18.82
CA LEU A 305 17.28 3.66 18.00
C LEU A 305 15.82 3.46 18.42
N LEU A 306 14.93 3.41 17.43
CA LEU A 306 13.54 2.99 17.59
C LEU A 306 13.32 1.75 16.72
N VAL A 307 13.52 0.58 17.31
CA VAL A 307 13.35 -0.72 16.64
C VAL A 307 12.00 -1.30 17.03
N TRP A 308 11.29 -1.90 16.07
CA TRP A 308 10.02 -2.56 16.37
C TRP A 308 10.20 -3.68 17.40
N ASP A 309 9.40 -3.63 18.46
CA ASP A 309 9.35 -4.66 19.51
C ASP A 309 8.48 -5.82 19.02
N ASP A 310 9.11 -6.81 18.40
CA ASP A 310 8.45 -8.03 17.96
C ASP A 310 8.15 -8.96 19.16
N LYS A 311 7.10 -8.59 19.91
CA LYS A 311 6.59 -9.38 21.04
C LYS A 311 6.10 -10.78 20.63
N THR A 312 6.02 -11.09 19.34
CA THR A 312 5.64 -12.41 18.80
C THR A 312 6.81 -13.29 18.40
N SER A 313 8.04 -12.76 18.34
CA SER A 313 9.27 -13.52 18.05
C SER A 313 9.95 -14.09 19.31
N HIS A 314 9.37 -13.87 20.49
CA HIS A 314 9.74 -14.59 21.70
C HIS A 314 8.87 -15.84 21.86
N ASP A 315 9.50 -17.01 22.06
CA ASP A 315 8.90 -18.34 22.24
C ASP A 315 8.00 -18.52 23.49
N LYS A 316 7.16 -17.53 23.83
CA LYS A 316 6.18 -17.61 24.91
C LYS A 316 4.89 -16.89 24.55
N LEU A 317 3.89 -17.69 24.17
CA LEU A 317 2.46 -17.35 24.25
C LEU A 317 2.15 -16.66 25.58
N PHE A 318 1.49 -15.49 25.56
CA PHE A 318 0.23 -15.16 26.25
C PHE A 318 -0.09 -13.66 26.04
N ILE A 319 -1.24 -13.41 25.41
CA ILE A 319 -1.73 -12.16 24.81
C ILE A 319 -1.80 -10.95 25.77
N LYS A 320 -1.40 -9.75 25.29
CA LYS A 320 -2.23 -8.52 25.19
C LYS A 320 -1.51 -7.34 24.51
N THR A 321 -2.14 -6.76 23.49
CA THR A 321 -1.77 -5.53 22.78
C THR A 321 -2.74 -4.40 23.09
N VAL A 322 -2.24 -3.19 23.39
CA VAL A 322 -2.90 -1.89 23.12
C VAL A 322 -1.82 -0.81 22.83
N ARG A 323 -2.08 0.02 21.80
CA ARG A 323 -1.33 1.16 21.21
C ARG A 323 -1.31 2.42 22.14
N PHE A 324 -0.66 3.59 21.93
CA PHE A 324 -0.23 4.49 20.81
C PHE A 324 0.84 5.52 21.35
N PRO A 325 1.25 6.62 20.68
CA PRO A 325 2.31 6.78 19.66
C PRO A 325 3.42 7.81 20.05
N HIS A 326 4.46 8.00 19.22
CA HIS A 326 4.90 9.29 18.61
C HIS A 326 6.34 9.25 18.04
N SER A 327 6.52 9.99 16.92
CA SER A 327 7.74 10.55 16.29
C SER A 327 8.43 9.69 15.22
N GLY A 328 8.40 10.18 13.97
CA GLY A 328 9.04 9.54 12.81
C GLY A 328 10.43 10.06 12.52
N PHE A 329 11.23 9.28 11.77
CA PHE A 329 12.47 9.62 11.06
C PHE A 329 12.84 8.45 10.11
N LEU A 330 13.85 8.68 9.26
CA LEU A 330 14.41 7.77 8.23
C LEU A 330 14.27 6.27 8.55
N VAL A 331 13.64 5.53 7.64
CA VAL A 331 13.52 4.07 7.72
C VAL A 331 14.71 3.43 7.04
N PHE A 332 15.53 2.73 7.82
CA PHE A 332 16.45 1.72 7.30
C PHE A 332 15.93 0.35 7.70
N ARG A 333 16.00 -0.62 6.77
CA ARG A 333 15.84 -2.04 7.10
C ARG A 333 17.17 -2.73 6.90
N SER A 334 17.65 -3.36 7.96
CA SER A 334 18.66 -4.41 7.86
C SER A 334 17.92 -5.68 7.45
N ILE A 335 18.15 -6.17 6.22
CA ILE A 335 17.61 -7.45 5.78
C ILE A 335 18.49 -8.56 6.36
N ASP A 336 17.91 -9.45 7.16
CA ASP A 336 18.52 -10.74 7.45
C ASP A 336 18.31 -11.67 6.25
N SER A 337 19.21 -12.65 6.08
CA SER A 337 19.06 -13.69 5.05
C SER A 337 17.86 -14.64 5.29
N GLY A 338 17.06 -14.40 6.33
CA GLY A 338 15.89 -15.21 6.71
C GLY A 338 14.56 -14.70 6.14
N SER A 339 14.51 -13.47 5.62
CA SER A 339 13.30 -12.86 5.07
C SER A 339 13.24 -12.91 3.54
N LEU A 340 13.37 -14.10 2.95
CA LEU A 340 13.24 -14.34 1.51
C LEU A 340 11.77 -14.48 1.10
N LYS A 341 11.11 -13.43 0.57
CA LYS A 341 9.72 -13.56 0.06
C LYS A 341 9.40 -12.70 -1.18
N GLY A 342 10.01 -12.99 -2.34
CA GLY A 342 9.65 -12.39 -3.64
C GLY A 342 8.39 -12.93 -4.30
N PHE A 343 7.74 -13.90 -3.66
CA PHE A 343 6.37 -14.32 -3.93
C PHE A 343 5.49 -13.94 -2.74
N PRO A 344 4.16 -13.86 -2.94
CA PRO A 344 3.22 -13.64 -1.85
C PRO A 344 3.57 -14.51 -0.65
N SER A 345 3.54 -13.92 0.54
CA SER A 345 4.15 -14.53 1.73
C SER A 345 3.43 -15.79 2.17
N ASN A 346 2.24 -16.02 1.64
CA ASN A 346 1.36 -17.16 1.84
C ASN A 346 0.36 -17.25 0.68
N CYS A 347 -0.32 -18.40 0.57
CA CYS A 347 -1.33 -18.66 -0.47
C CYS A 347 -2.50 -17.66 -0.49
N LYS A 348 -2.78 -16.97 0.62
CA LYS A 348 -3.86 -15.99 0.70
C LYS A 348 -3.47 -14.66 0.10
N GLU A 349 -2.27 -14.17 0.36
CA GLU A 349 -1.70 -13.01 -0.32
C GLU A 349 -1.64 -13.27 -1.83
N ALA A 350 -1.26 -14.48 -2.26
CA ALA A 350 -1.27 -14.84 -3.68
C ALA A 350 -2.68 -14.80 -4.29
N SER A 351 -3.67 -15.27 -3.54
CA SER A 351 -5.06 -15.20 -3.96
C SER A 351 -5.57 -13.77 -4.09
N LYS A 352 -5.22 -12.88 -3.13
CA LYS A 352 -5.59 -11.46 -3.19
C LYS A 352 -4.87 -10.73 -4.33
N GLN A 353 -3.60 -11.04 -4.57
CA GLN A 353 -2.86 -10.50 -5.71
C GLN A 353 -3.53 -10.94 -7.03
N ALA A 354 -3.84 -12.22 -7.20
CA ALA A 354 -4.52 -12.73 -8.38
C ALA A 354 -5.90 -12.09 -8.60
N GLN A 355 -6.70 -11.94 -7.54
CA GLN A 355 -8.00 -11.23 -7.60
C GLN A 355 -7.85 -9.77 -8.02
N THR A 356 -6.82 -9.09 -7.50
CA THR A 356 -6.53 -7.68 -7.84
C THR A 356 -6.11 -7.56 -9.30
N MET A 357 -5.20 -8.43 -9.76
CA MET A 357 -4.79 -8.49 -11.15
C MET A 357 -5.97 -8.76 -12.09
N GLU A 358 -6.82 -9.75 -11.78
CA GLU A 358 -7.99 -10.10 -12.61
C GLU A 358 -8.99 -8.94 -12.69
N MET A 359 -9.25 -8.25 -11.57
CA MET A 359 -10.09 -7.05 -11.56
C MET A 359 -9.54 -5.98 -12.51
N MET A 360 -8.24 -5.67 -12.44
CA MET A 360 -7.63 -4.66 -13.31
C MET A 360 -7.65 -5.05 -14.79
N TYR A 361 -7.34 -6.32 -15.11
CA TYR A 361 -7.40 -6.78 -16.49
C TYR A 361 -8.82 -6.80 -17.06
N ARG A 362 -9.84 -7.13 -16.25
CA ARG A 362 -11.24 -7.05 -16.68
C ARG A 362 -11.65 -5.63 -17.03
N ILE A 363 -11.26 -4.64 -16.21
CA ILE A 363 -11.53 -3.22 -16.50
C ILE A 363 -10.94 -2.83 -17.86
N ILE A 364 -9.69 -3.24 -18.14
CA ILE A 364 -9.04 -2.96 -19.43
C ILE A 364 -9.76 -3.69 -20.58
N ALA A 365 -10.03 -4.99 -20.42
CA ALA A 365 -10.66 -5.81 -21.45
C ALA A 365 -12.08 -5.31 -21.81
N GLU A 366 -12.85 -4.90 -20.80
CA GLU A 366 -14.16 -4.29 -20.99
C GLU A 366 -14.07 -3.01 -21.81
N GLU A 367 -13.07 -2.16 -21.58
CA GLU A 367 -12.90 -0.95 -22.38
C GLU A 367 -12.37 -1.19 -23.79
N LEU A 368 -11.42 -2.12 -23.97
CA LEU A 368 -10.98 -2.51 -25.31
C LEU A 368 -12.15 -3.00 -26.17
N LYS A 369 -13.05 -3.78 -25.55
CA LYS A 369 -14.28 -4.25 -26.19
C LYS A 369 -15.26 -3.11 -26.45
N ALA A 370 -15.45 -2.19 -25.51
CA ALA A 370 -16.36 -1.06 -25.69
C ALA A 370 -15.89 -0.09 -26.81
N MET A 371 -14.58 0.07 -26.96
CA MET A 371 -13.97 0.88 -28.01
C MET A 371 -13.86 0.16 -29.37
N ASN A 372 -14.19 -1.12 -29.46
CA ASN A 372 -14.01 -1.97 -30.65
C ASN A 372 -12.58 -1.96 -31.19
N ILE A 373 -11.59 -2.01 -30.30
CA ILE A 373 -10.17 -2.12 -30.71
C ILE A 373 -9.89 -3.58 -31.03
N GLU A 374 -9.88 -3.91 -32.32
CA GLU A 374 -9.52 -5.24 -32.82
C GLU A 374 -8.03 -5.54 -32.53
N ASP A 375 -7.70 -6.80 -32.27
CA ASP A 375 -6.34 -7.32 -32.03
C ASP A 375 -5.56 -6.73 -30.83
N ALA A 376 -6.21 -5.96 -29.96
CA ALA A 376 -5.60 -5.50 -28.70
C ALA A 376 -5.73 -6.54 -27.59
N HIS A 377 -4.68 -6.71 -26.80
CA HIS A 377 -4.69 -7.54 -25.61
C HIS A 377 -4.58 -6.68 -24.34
N PRO A 378 -5.18 -7.05 -23.19
CA PRO A 378 -5.01 -6.29 -21.95
C PRO A 378 -3.54 -6.11 -21.52
N GLN A 379 -2.65 -7.03 -21.92
CA GLN A 379 -1.20 -6.95 -21.68
C GLN A 379 -0.45 -5.98 -22.61
N ASP A 380 -1.12 -5.35 -23.57
CA ASP A 380 -0.58 -4.19 -24.27
C ASP A 380 -0.62 -2.92 -23.37
N TYR A 381 -1.39 -2.94 -22.26
CA TYR A 381 -1.62 -1.79 -21.38
C TYR A 381 -1.15 -2.00 -19.94
N LEU A 382 -1.30 -3.22 -19.40
CA LEU A 382 -0.91 -3.55 -18.02
C LEU A 382 -0.08 -4.83 -17.99
N ASN A 383 1.08 -4.79 -17.34
CA ASN A 383 1.97 -5.94 -17.27
C ASN A 383 2.50 -6.16 -15.85
N PHE A 384 2.54 -7.43 -15.45
CA PHE A 384 3.11 -7.87 -14.18
C PHE A 384 4.36 -8.70 -14.45
N PHE A 385 5.41 -8.42 -13.69
CA PHE A 385 6.68 -9.11 -13.76
C PHE A 385 7.12 -9.52 -12.35
N CYS A 386 8.03 -10.49 -12.30
CA CYS A 386 8.84 -10.78 -11.11
C CYS A 386 10.31 -10.85 -11.52
N LEU A 387 11.21 -10.99 -10.55
CA LEU A 387 12.64 -11.11 -10.83
C LEU A 387 13.14 -12.51 -10.47
N GLY A 388 14.07 -13.03 -11.26
CA GLY A 388 14.75 -14.29 -10.99
C GLY A 388 16.16 -14.30 -11.55
N ASN A 389 17.00 -15.13 -10.95
CA ASN A 389 18.33 -15.40 -11.44
C ASN A 389 18.54 -16.89 -11.66
N ARG A 390 19.42 -17.22 -12.61
CA ARG A 390 19.85 -18.58 -12.88
C ARG A 390 21.33 -18.57 -13.27
N GLU A 391 22.14 -19.32 -12.54
CA GLU A 391 23.61 -19.26 -12.65
C GLU A 391 24.20 -20.59 -13.11
N GLU A 392 25.09 -20.54 -14.09
CA GLU A 392 25.84 -21.73 -14.52
C GLU A 392 26.75 -22.25 -13.39
N PRO A 393 27.04 -23.56 -13.35
CA PRO A 393 28.03 -24.11 -12.45
C PRO A 393 29.42 -23.51 -12.72
N LEU A 394 30.17 -23.18 -11.66
CA LEU A 394 31.56 -22.78 -11.81
C LEU A 394 32.37 -23.93 -12.41
N SER A 395 33.16 -23.67 -13.45
CA SER A 395 33.94 -24.65 -14.21
C SER A 395 34.96 -25.46 -13.38
N ASN A 396 35.22 -25.07 -12.12
CA ASN A 396 36.18 -25.70 -11.21
C ASN A 396 35.54 -26.42 -10.00
N GLY A 397 34.22 -26.63 -9.99
CA GLY A 397 33.55 -27.41 -8.94
C GLY A 397 33.81 -28.92 -9.07
N SER A 398 34.03 -29.62 -7.96
CA SER A 398 34.08 -31.08 -7.95
C SER A 398 32.72 -31.66 -8.42
N PRO A 399 32.67 -32.77 -9.16
CA PRO A 399 31.41 -33.38 -9.66
C PRO A 399 30.52 -33.99 -8.55
N GLU A 400 30.79 -33.71 -7.29
CA GLU A 400 30.18 -34.41 -6.14
C GLU A 400 28.79 -33.89 -5.77
N SER A 401 28.35 -32.72 -6.28
CA SER A 401 27.00 -32.18 -6.00
C SER A 401 25.88 -32.81 -6.83
N ASP A 402 26.20 -33.56 -7.89
CA ASP A 402 25.22 -34.08 -8.86
C ASP A 402 24.43 -35.32 -8.41
N LYS A 403 24.66 -35.79 -7.17
CA LYS A 403 23.96 -36.97 -6.59
C LYS A 403 23.16 -36.65 -5.33
N SER A 404 22.77 -35.40 -5.12
CA SER A 404 21.82 -35.06 -4.05
C SER A 404 20.42 -35.57 -4.39
N THR A 405 19.86 -36.45 -3.56
CA THR A 405 18.44 -36.88 -3.62
C THR A 405 17.51 -35.93 -2.86
N ASP A 406 18.02 -34.78 -2.41
CA ASP A 406 17.24 -33.83 -1.64
C ASP A 406 16.15 -33.18 -2.50
N LYS A 407 14.89 -33.53 -2.18
CA LYS A 407 13.70 -32.97 -2.81
C LYS A 407 13.17 -31.73 -2.08
N SER A 408 13.89 -31.21 -1.09
CA SER A 408 13.57 -29.94 -0.45
C SER A 408 13.67 -28.79 -1.47
N ALA A 409 13.00 -27.68 -1.16
CA ALA A 409 13.11 -26.46 -1.96
C ALA A 409 14.57 -26.00 -2.14
N ALA A 410 15.39 -26.14 -1.10
CA ALA A 410 16.81 -25.80 -1.15
C ALA A 410 17.60 -26.76 -2.06
N GLY A 411 17.32 -28.07 -1.98
CA GLY A 411 17.93 -29.08 -2.85
C GLY A 411 17.60 -28.85 -4.32
N LEU A 412 16.33 -28.54 -4.63
CA LEU A 412 15.88 -28.27 -5.99
C LEU A 412 16.42 -26.94 -6.55
N ALA A 413 16.44 -25.86 -5.75
CA ALA A 413 17.04 -24.59 -6.13
C ALA A 413 18.54 -24.73 -6.43
N SER A 414 19.25 -25.53 -5.63
CA SER A 414 20.67 -25.86 -5.88
C SER A 414 20.85 -26.67 -7.16
N LYS A 415 20.03 -27.71 -7.37
CA LYS A 415 20.06 -28.57 -8.56
C LYS A 415 19.83 -27.79 -9.86
N TYR A 416 18.77 -26.98 -9.91
CA TYR A 416 18.41 -26.23 -11.11
C TYR A 416 19.10 -24.86 -11.20
N ARG A 417 19.87 -24.50 -10.16
CA ARG A 417 20.67 -23.29 -10.05
C ARG A 417 19.88 -22.00 -10.26
N ARG A 418 18.62 -22.00 -9.83
CA ARG A 418 17.69 -20.88 -10.04
C ARG A 418 17.01 -20.50 -8.74
N PHE A 419 16.74 -19.21 -8.57
CA PHE A 419 15.91 -18.70 -7.50
C PHE A 419 15.34 -17.33 -7.86
N MET A 420 14.27 -16.92 -7.18
CA MET A 420 13.75 -15.56 -7.33
C MET A 420 14.77 -14.53 -6.80
N ILE A 421 14.87 -13.40 -7.47
CA ILE A 421 15.43 -12.19 -6.87
C ILE A 421 14.28 -11.52 -6.12
N TYR A 422 14.47 -11.25 -4.83
CA TYR A 422 13.40 -10.71 -4.02
C TYR A 422 13.18 -9.21 -4.29
N VAL A 423 12.06 -8.88 -4.93
CA VAL A 423 11.57 -7.50 -5.04
C VAL A 423 11.05 -7.00 -3.68
N HIS A 424 11.94 -6.40 -2.90
CA HIS A 424 11.59 -5.70 -1.66
C HIS A 424 11.40 -4.18 -1.87
N ALA A 425 11.50 -3.68 -3.11
CA ALA A 425 11.27 -2.28 -3.43
C ALA A 425 9.84 -1.83 -3.08
N LYS A 426 9.70 -0.57 -2.65
CA LYS A 426 8.41 0.13 -2.53
C LYS A 426 8.57 1.52 -3.13
N GLY A 427 8.14 1.65 -4.38
CA GLY A 427 8.23 2.91 -5.08
C GLY A 427 7.51 2.88 -6.41
N MET A 428 7.36 4.05 -6.99
CA MET A 428 6.71 4.26 -8.28
C MET A 428 7.38 5.44 -8.98
N ILE A 429 7.63 5.27 -10.28
CA ILE A 429 8.11 6.31 -11.19
C ILE A 429 6.96 6.59 -12.14
N VAL A 430 6.64 7.87 -12.34
CA VAL A 430 5.57 8.33 -13.23
C VAL A 430 6.18 9.30 -14.23
N ASP A 431 5.98 8.98 -15.51
CA ASP A 431 6.32 9.81 -16.67
C ASP A 431 7.79 10.29 -16.74
N ASP A 432 8.70 9.57 -16.07
CA ASP A 432 10.11 9.93 -15.87
C ASP A 432 10.36 11.30 -15.20
N GLU A 433 9.33 11.93 -14.61
CA GLU A 433 9.42 13.25 -13.97
C GLU A 433 9.08 13.25 -12.47
N TYR A 434 8.35 12.25 -11.98
CA TYR A 434 7.98 12.13 -10.57
C TYR A 434 8.33 10.74 -10.03
N VAL A 435 8.86 10.71 -8.81
CA VAL A 435 9.18 9.46 -8.11
C VAL A 435 8.63 9.50 -6.69
N ILE A 436 8.08 8.38 -6.23
CA ILE A 436 7.82 8.11 -4.82
C ILE A 436 8.62 6.89 -4.38
N LEU A 437 9.35 7.01 -3.27
CA LEU A 437 10.14 5.94 -2.65
C LEU A 437 9.86 5.91 -1.15
N GLY A 438 9.72 4.71 -0.56
CA GLY A 438 9.44 4.60 0.87
C GLY A 438 9.41 3.18 1.40
N SER A 439 8.69 3.01 2.51
CA SER A 439 8.49 1.70 3.16
C SER A 439 7.12 1.07 2.86
N ALA A 440 6.15 1.88 2.42
CA ALA A 440 4.76 1.46 2.23
C ALA A 440 4.57 0.52 1.03
N ASN A 441 4.08 -0.70 1.28
CA ASN A 441 3.69 -1.62 0.21
C ASN A 441 2.34 -1.22 -0.40
N ILE A 442 2.03 -1.73 -1.60
CA ILE A 442 0.69 -1.61 -2.20
C ILE A 442 -0.25 -2.65 -1.57
N ASN A 443 -0.64 -2.42 -0.32
CA ASN A 443 -1.59 -3.24 0.43
C ASN A 443 -2.27 -2.43 1.54
N GLN A 444 -3.34 -2.96 2.12
CA GLN A 444 -4.10 -2.29 3.17
C GLN A 444 -3.28 -2.12 4.45
N ARG A 445 -2.40 -3.08 4.78
CA ARG A 445 -1.51 -2.97 5.94
C ARG A 445 -0.68 -1.67 5.91
N SER A 446 -0.18 -1.28 4.75
CA SER A 446 0.68 -0.10 4.60
C SER A 446 -0.15 1.16 4.29
N LEU A 447 -1.15 1.06 3.40
CA LEU A 447 -1.89 2.22 2.88
C LEU A 447 -3.05 2.69 3.78
N ALA A 448 -3.46 1.91 4.80
CA ALA A 448 -4.57 2.30 5.67
C ALA A 448 -4.28 3.50 6.58
N GLY A 449 -3.00 3.88 6.78
CA GLY A 449 -2.55 4.92 7.71
C GLY A 449 -2.73 4.62 9.21
N SER A 450 -3.62 3.68 9.55
CA SER A 450 -3.96 3.29 10.92
C SER A 450 -3.48 1.89 11.30
N ARG A 451 -2.67 1.24 10.44
CA ARG A 451 -2.12 -0.10 10.62
C ARG A 451 -0.62 -0.03 10.87
N ASP A 452 0.22 -0.44 9.92
CA ASP A 452 1.67 -0.30 10.05
C ASP A 452 2.04 1.18 9.87
N THR A 453 3.11 1.62 10.54
CA THR A 453 3.64 2.97 10.38
C THR A 453 4.61 2.99 9.23
N GLU A 454 4.34 3.82 8.23
CA GLU A 454 5.13 3.92 7.01
C GLU A 454 5.65 5.33 6.80
N ILE A 455 6.72 5.45 6.00
CA ILE A 455 7.21 6.74 5.50
C ILE A 455 7.49 6.62 4.02
N ALA A 456 7.21 7.68 3.27
CA ALA A 456 7.58 7.80 1.86
C ALA A 456 7.94 9.25 1.54
N MET A 457 8.79 9.41 0.54
CA MET A 457 9.16 10.69 -0.04
C MET A 457 8.71 10.70 -1.50
N GLY A 458 8.03 11.77 -1.89
CA GLY A 458 7.74 12.12 -3.29
C GLY A 458 8.64 13.25 -3.75
N ALA A 459 9.26 13.13 -4.91
CA ALA A 459 10.13 14.15 -5.48
C ALA A 459 10.02 14.24 -7.01
N TYR A 460 10.35 15.43 -7.51
CA TYR A 460 10.51 15.72 -8.93
C TYR A 460 11.60 16.78 -9.10
N GLN A 461 12.13 16.92 -10.31
CA GLN A 461 13.05 17.99 -10.66
C GLN A 461 12.29 19.07 -11.46
N PRO A 462 12.11 20.30 -10.95
CA PRO A 462 11.24 21.30 -11.59
C PRO A 462 11.61 21.68 -13.04
N TYR A 463 12.90 21.56 -13.41
CA TYR A 463 13.39 21.85 -14.76
C TYR A 463 13.38 20.62 -15.69
N TYR A 464 13.00 19.45 -15.17
CA TYR A 464 12.90 18.19 -15.91
C TYR A 464 11.51 17.61 -15.72
N SER A 465 10.52 18.36 -16.20
CA SER A 465 9.13 17.93 -16.30
C SER A 465 8.63 18.12 -17.73
N TRP A 466 7.60 17.37 -18.12
CA TRP A 466 6.91 17.52 -19.40
C TRP A 466 6.36 18.94 -19.56
N SER A 467 5.83 19.53 -18.48
CA SER A 467 5.29 20.89 -18.45
C SER A 467 6.33 21.97 -18.74
N THR A 468 7.53 21.83 -18.18
CA THR A 468 8.60 22.84 -18.28
C THR A 468 9.45 22.66 -19.53
N LYS A 469 9.74 21.41 -19.92
CA LYS A 469 10.56 21.12 -21.11
C LYS A 469 9.75 21.13 -22.41
N GLY A 470 8.49 20.69 -22.39
CA GLY A 470 7.71 20.46 -23.60
C GLY A 470 8.13 19.21 -24.41
N GLU A 471 9.07 18.42 -23.88
CA GLU A 471 9.55 17.14 -24.42
C GLU A 471 9.91 16.20 -23.27
N HIS A 472 10.20 14.93 -23.57
CA HIS A 472 10.53 13.90 -22.57
C HIS A 472 11.66 14.40 -21.64
N PRO A 473 11.44 14.42 -20.31
CA PRO A 473 12.45 14.84 -19.37
C PRO A 473 13.46 13.72 -19.07
N HIS A 474 14.71 13.86 -19.55
CA HIS A 474 15.79 12.94 -19.18
C HIS A 474 16.60 13.47 -17.98
N GLY A 475 15.92 13.63 -16.85
CA GLY A 475 16.52 13.97 -15.56
C GLY A 475 17.09 12.77 -14.80
N GLN A 476 17.40 12.97 -13.51
CA GLN A 476 17.83 11.90 -12.59
C GLN A 476 16.79 10.79 -12.45
N ILE A 477 15.48 11.11 -12.53
CA ILE A 477 14.41 10.11 -12.45
C ILE A 477 14.41 9.19 -13.68
N TYR A 478 14.51 9.76 -14.89
CA TYR A 478 14.76 9.01 -16.11
C TYR A 478 16.03 8.14 -16.03
N GLY A 479 17.13 8.72 -15.52
CA GLY A 479 18.39 8.00 -15.36
C GLY A 479 18.25 6.79 -14.45
N TYR A 480 17.60 6.98 -13.30
CA TYR A 480 17.31 5.92 -12.34
C TYR A 480 16.43 4.83 -12.94
N ARG A 481 15.33 5.21 -13.61
CA ARG A 481 14.44 4.26 -14.30
C ARG A 481 15.19 3.45 -15.36
N THR A 482 16.02 4.12 -16.17
CA THR A 482 16.84 3.50 -17.22
C THR A 482 17.85 2.54 -16.62
N SER A 483 18.45 2.88 -15.48
CA SER A 483 19.39 2.03 -14.75
C SER A 483 18.75 0.75 -14.21
N LEU A 484 17.57 0.86 -13.60
CA LEU A 484 16.79 -0.29 -13.15
C LEU A 484 16.43 -1.21 -14.33
N TRP A 485 16.03 -0.62 -15.46
CA TRP A 485 15.73 -1.40 -16.67
C TRP A 485 16.98 -2.04 -17.26
N ALA A 486 18.12 -1.38 -17.23
CA ALA A 486 19.38 -1.94 -17.70
C ALA A 486 19.79 -3.19 -16.89
N GLU A 487 19.63 -3.15 -15.57
CA GLU A 487 19.84 -4.30 -14.70
C GLU A 487 18.84 -5.42 -15.01
N HIS A 488 17.54 -5.12 -14.96
CA HIS A 488 16.51 -6.16 -15.06
C HIS A 488 16.36 -6.73 -16.48
N LEU A 489 16.66 -5.97 -17.53
CA LEU A 489 16.62 -6.44 -18.92
C LEU A 489 18.01 -6.86 -19.43
N GLY A 490 19.07 -6.60 -18.67
CA GLY A 490 20.45 -6.93 -19.01
C GLY A 490 21.01 -6.19 -20.23
N LYS A 491 20.41 -5.04 -20.61
CA LYS A 491 20.85 -4.19 -21.74
C LYS A 491 20.18 -2.83 -21.75
N VAL A 492 20.73 -1.93 -22.56
CA VAL A 492 20.10 -0.64 -22.95
C VAL A 492 19.62 -0.75 -24.40
N ASP A 493 18.42 -0.26 -24.69
CA ASP A 493 17.80 -0.28 -26.02
C ASP A 493 17.06 1.03 -26.27
N TYR A 494 17.01 1.49 -27.53
CA TYR A 494 16.34 2.75 -27.89
C TYR A 494 14.84 2.71 -27.60
N ARG A 495 14.22 1.53 -27.66
CA ARG A 495 12.79 1.36 -27.37
C ARG A 495 12.45 1.68 -25.93
N PHE A 496 13.38 1.46 -24.99
CA PHE A 496 13.20 1.75 -23.57
C PHE A 496 13.19 3.26 -23.27
N LYS A 497 13.51 4.11 -24.26
CA LYS A 497 13.41 5.56 -24.10
C LYS A 497 11.98 6.04 -24.09
N ASP A 498 11.04 5.31 -24.70
CA ASP A 498 9.60 5.63 -24.68
C ASP A 498 8.80 4.45 -24.11
N PRO A 499 8.69 4.35 -22.77
CA PRO A 499 7.95 3.28 -22.11
C PRO A 499 6.44 3.24 -22.44
N SER A 500 5.89 4.34 -22.97
CA SER A 500 4.48 4.43 -23.36
C SER A 500 4.19 3.78 -24.72
N SER A 501 5.23 3.59 -25.53
CA SER A 501 5.09 2.98 -26.86
C SER A 501 4.76 1.50 -26.78
N LEU A 502 3.86 1.05 -27.66
CA LEU A 502 3.50 -0.36 -27.77
C LEU A 502 4.69 -1.25 -28.17
N ASP A 503 5.61 -0.71 -28.96
CA ASP A 503 6.86 -1.39 -29.33
C ASP A 503 7.74 -1.67 -28.10
N CYS A 504 7.88 -0.69 -27.20
CA CYS A 504 8.56 -0.90 -25.92
C CYS A 504 7.88 -1.96 -25.07
N VAL A 505 6.56 -1.86 -24.88
CA VAL A 505 5.78 -2.81 -24.06
C VAL A 505 5.93 -4.24 -24.58
N ARG A 506 5.75 -4.44 -25.89
CA ARG A 506 5.87 -5.76 -26.53
C ARG A 506 7.28 -6.30 -26.45
N TYR A 507 8.30 -5.46 -26.60
CA TYR A 507 9.68 -5.92 -26.51
C TYR A 507 10.10 -6.32 -25.10
N VAL A 508 9.68 -5.56 -24.08
CA VAL A 508 9.88 -5.93 -22.67
C VAL A 508 9.18 -7.24 -22.35
N ASN A 509 7.94 -7.40 -22.81
CA ASN A 509 7.18 -8.66 -22.66
C ASN A 509 7.88 -9.84 -23.32
N GLN A 510 8.41 -9.66 -24.53
CA GLN A 510 9.15 -10.70 -25.23
C GLN A 510 10.38 -11.18 -24.42
N ILE A 511 11.19 -10.25 -23.90
CA ILE A 511 12.36 -10.58 -23.07
C ILE A 511 11.91 -11.34 -21.81
N ALA A 512 10.87 -10.87 -21.15
CA ALA A 512 10.36 -11.46 -19.92
C ALA A 512 9.78 -12.87 -20.13
N ASP A 513 9.12 -13.12 -21.26
CA ASP A 513 8.59 -14.44 -21.65
C ASP A 513 9.72 -15.42 -22.01
N GLU A 514 10.73 -14.96 -22.76
CA GLU A 514 11.92 -15.76 -23.08
C GLU A 514 12.69 -16.13 -21.81
N ASN A 515 12.86 -15.18 -20.89
CA ASN A 515 13.49 -15.44 -19.60
C ASN A 515 12.68 -16.41 -18.74
N TRP A 516 11.34 -16.30 -18.70
CA TRP A 516 10.52 -17.26 -17.97
C TRP A 516 10.73 -18.69 -18.49
N LYS A 517 10.75 -18.89 -19.82
CA LYS A 517 11.03 -20.19 -20.45
C LYS A 517 12.40 -20.72 -20.05
N ARG A 518 13.45 -19.88 -20.09
CA ARG A 518 14.80 -20.26 -19.67
C ARG A 518 14.89 -20.52 -18.16
N PHE A 519 14.14 -19.78 -17.35
CA PHE A 519 14.10 -19.95 -15.92
C PHE A 519 13.47 -21.30 -15.56
N THR A 520 12.37 -21.70 -16.23
CA THR A 520 11.65 -22.94 -15.91
C THR A 520 12.20 -24.20 -16.57
N ALA A 521 13.01 -24.08 -17.63
CA ALA A 521 13.61 -25.21 -18.35
C ALA A 521 14.43 -26.15 -17.45
N GLU A 522 14.46 -27.45 -17.79
CA GLU A 522 15.32 -28.42 -17.10
C GLU A 522 16.81 -28.12 -17.34
N GLU A 523 17.18 -27.86 -18.60
CA GLU A 523 18.54 -27.46 -18.97
C GLU A 523 18.88 -26.08 -18.41
N ILE A 524 20.08 -25.95 -17.83
CA ILE A 524 20.57 -24.69 -17.28
C ILE A 524 21.04 -23.81 -18.42
N SER A 525 20.49 -22.59 -18.48
CA SER A 525 20.91 -21.55 -19.42
C SER A 525 20.85 -20.18 -18.74
N THR A 526 21.71 -19.27 -19.21
CA THR A 526 21.75 -17.88 -18.71
C THR A 526 20.54 -17.08 -19.18
N LEU A 527 20.04 -16.24 -18.27
CA LEU A 527 18.94 -15.32 -18.52
C LEU A 527 19.45 -14.03 -19.19
N GLN A 528 18.59 -13.38 -19.96
CA GLN A 528 18.81 -12.01 -20.44
C GLN A 528 18.37 -11.05 -19.33
N GLY A 529 19.28 -10.67 -18.44
CA GLY A 529 18.92 -9.91 -17.23
C GLY A 529 18.13 -10.78 -16.25
N HIS A 530 17.16 -10.18 -15.57
CA HIS A 530 16.46 -10.77 -14.42
C HIS A 530 14.93 -10.72 -14.51
N LEU A 531 14.38 -9.94 -15.45
CA LEU A 531 12.95 -9.74 -15.58
C LEU A 531 12.28 -11.00 -16.11
N LEU A 532 11.32 -11.54 -15.35
CA LEU A 532 10.48 -12.67 -15.72
C LEU A 532 9.03 -12.20 -15.87
N LYS A 533 8.32 -12.74 -16.87
CA LYS A 533 6.87 -12.54 -16.93
C LYS A 533 6.24 -13.18 -15.69
N TYR A 534 5.36 -12.45 -15.00
CA TYR A 534 4.67 -13.05 -13.86
C TYR A 534 3.86 -14.27 -14.35
N PRO A 535 3.96 -15.45 -13.70
CA PRO A 535 3.63 -16.72 -14.34
C PRO A 535 2.13 -17.05 -14.36
N VAL A 536 1.36 -16.17 -14.99
CA VAL A 536 -0.08 -16.31 -15.18
C VAL A 536 -0.44 -16.09 -16.65
N LYS A 537 -1.48 -16.78 -17.12
CA LYS A 537 -2.08 -16.51 -18.41
C LYS A 537 -3.22 -15.52 -18.22
N VAL A 538 -3.24 -14.48 -19.05
CA VAL A 538 -4.32 -13.51 -19.12
C VAL A 538 -5.08 -13.77 -20.40
N GLU A 539 -6.38 -13.99 -20.30
CA GLU A 539 -7.26 -14.20 -21.46
C GLU A 539 -7.74 -12.84 -22.02
N PRO A 540 -8.24 -12.79 -23.27
CA PRO A 540 -8.72 -11.54 -23.88
C PRO A 540 -9.87 -10.86 -23.12
N ASP A 541 -10.63 -11.60 -22.31
CA ASP A 541 -11.70 -11.07 -21.44
C ASP A 541 -11.19 -10.56 -20.07
N GLY A 542 -9.86 -10.57 -19.87
CA GLY A 542 -9.20 -10.16 -18.63
C GLY A 542 -9.18 -11.21 -17.53
N LYS A 543 -9.72 -12.41 -17.77
CA LYS A 543 -9.63 -13.52 -16.81
C LYS A 543 -8.19 -13.99 -16.64
N ILE A 544 -7.81 -14.32 -15.41
CA ILE A 544 -6.50 -14.90 -15.11
C ILE A 544 -6.62 -16.40 -14.87
N VAL A 545 -5.76 -17.18 -15.50
CA VAL A 545 -5.62 -18.63 -15.27
C VAL A 545 -4.16 -19.01 -15.07
N SER A 546 -3.93 -20.19 -14.48
CA SER A 546 -2.57 -20.72 -14.34
C SER A 546 -1.97 -20.94 -15.72
N LEU A 547 -0.66 -20.71 -15.86
CA LEU A 547 0.05 -21.15 -17.05
C LEU A 547 -0.01 -22.69 -17.14
N PRO A 548 -0.21 -23.28 -18.34
CA PRO A 548 -0.13 -24.72 -18.53
C PRO A 548 1.16 -25.29 -17.95
N ASP A 549 1.07 -26.43 -17.25
CA ASP A 549 2.18 -27.13 -16.59
C ASP A 549 2.89 -26.33 -15.47
N HIS A 550 2.39 -25.14 -15.12
CA HIS A 550 2.96 -24.24 -14.13
C HIS A 550 1.90 -23.74 -13.15
N GLU A 551 1.23 -24.66 -12.44
CA GLU A 551 0.27 -24.28 -11.39
C GLU A 551 0.92 -23.80 -10.09
N SER A 552 2.17 -24.21 -9.84
CA SER A 552 2.94 -23.89 -8.64
C SER A 552 4.28 -23.25 -8.99
N PHE A 553 4.84 -22.49 -8.05
CA PHE A 553 6.17 -21.92 -8.24
C PHE A 553 7.23 -23.02 -8.41
N PRO A 554 8.18 -22.87 -9.35
CA PRO A 554 9.24 -23.84 -9.55
C PRO A 554 10.03 -24.08 -8.25
N ASP A 555 10.31 -25.35 -7.96
CA ASP A 555 11.18 -25.85 -6.87
C ASP A 555 10.67 -25.63 -5.43
N VAL A 556 10.03 -24.51 -5.15
CA VAL A 556 9.53 -24.13 -3.81
C VAL A 556 8.08 -24.58 -3.57
N GLY A 557 7.33 -24.84 -4.64
CA GLY A 557 5.90 -25.17 -4.57
C GLY A 557 5.02 -23.97 -4.20
N GLY A 558 3.76 -24.25 -3.83
CA GLY A 558 2.76 -23.22 -3.57
C GLY A 558 2.11 -22.71 -4.85
N LYS A 559 0.77 -22.56 -4.81
CA LYS A 559 -0.01 -22.19 -5.99
C LYS A 559 0.23 -20.73 -6.38
N ILE A 560 0.52 -20.49 -7.66
CA ILE A 560 0.77 -19.14 -8.20
C ILE A 560 -0.44 -18.22 -8.02
N LEU A 561 -1.65 -18.75 -8.28
CA LEU A 561 -2.92 -18.03 -8.06
C LEU A 561 -3.39 -18.08 -6.59
N GLY A 562 -2.59 -18.65 -5.70
CA GLY A 562 -2.94 -18.85 -4.31
C GLY A 562 -4.00 -19.90 -4.07
N ALA A 563 -4.50 -19.92 -2.83
CA ALA A 563 -5.54 -20.82 -2.37
C ALA A 563 -6.30 -20.17 -1.19
N PRO A 564 -7.57 -20.55 -0.97
CA PRO A 564 -8.30 -20.15 0.23
C PRO A 564 -7.56 -20.59 1.50
N THR A 565 -7.53 -19.74 2.52
CA THR A 565 -6.97 -20.09 3.84
C THR A 565 -7.89 -19.61 4.95
N SER A 566 -7.72 -20.16 6.14
CA SER A 566 -8.42 -19.75 7.36
C SER A 566 -7.85 -18.49 8.02
N LEU A 567 -6.74 -17.93 7.50
CA LEU A 567 -6.16 -16.71 8.03
C LEU A 567 -7.14 -15.54 7.87
N PRO A 568 -7.27 -14.62 8.83
CA PRO A 568 -8.13 -13.45 8.71
C PRO A 568 -7.56 -12.41 7.73
N ASP A 569 -8.44 -11.63 7.07
CA ASP A 569 -8.06 -10.57 6.12
C ASP A 569 -7.23 -9.48 6.81
N SER A 570 -7.47 -9.21 8.10
CA SER A 570 -6.70 -8.21 8.87
C SER A 570 -5.21 -8.50 8.99
N LEU A 571 -4.77 -9.76 8.84
CA LEU A 571 -3.36 -10.15 8.90
C LEU A 571 -2.69 -10.19 7.52
N THR A 572 -3.46 -10.33 6.45
CA THR A 572 -2.98 -10.69 5.11
C THR A 572 -3.31 -9.66 4.04
N MET A 573 -4.12 -8.65 4.36
CA MET A 573 -4.42 -7.50 3.51
C MET A 573 -3.69 -6.26 3.98
#